data_AF-A0A0C3JTE5-F1
#
_entry.id   AF-A0A0C3JTE5-F1
#
_cell.length_a   1.000
_cell.length_b   1.000
_cell.length_c   1.000
_cell.angle_alpha   90.00
_cell.angle_beta   90.00
_cell.angle_gamma   90.00
#
_symmetry.space_group_name_H-M   'P 1'
#
loop_
_entity.id
_entity.type
_entity.pdbx_description
1 polymer ?
#
loop_
_entity_poly.entity_id
_entity_poly.type
_entity_poly.pdbx_seq_one_letter_code
_entity_poly.pdbx_strand_id
1 'polypeptide(L)'
;DEDTATQVQVLLEQFFYDLLQESPNKKAASEGSWTNIPPRQRSQEATETLYRSFALPFFAAQYTFCTGQQWDLHFNRLFPAQLPTTMGQNFRKCTYYHKWLDLIASLGVQSRNRVQAAIRQKFNTLVWIPFTGSDRIWCTR
;
A
#
# COMPACT_ATOMS: atom_id res chain seq x y z
N ASP A 1 -12.14 -17.83 -12.30
CA ASP A 1 -10.99 -17.42 -13.14
C ASP A 1 -9.72 -17.40 -12.33
N GLU A 2 -8.87 -18.40 -12.58
CA GLU A 2 -7.57 -18.60 -11.94
C GLU A 2 -6.56 -17.48 -12.28
N ASP A 3 -6.73 -16.86 -13.46
CA ASP A 3 -5.94 -15.72 -13.93
C ASP A 3 -6.12 -14.47 -13.05
N THR A 4 -7.36 -14.11 -12.71
CA THR A 4 -7.63 -12.94 -11.84
C THR A 4 -7.07 -13.12 -10.43
N ALA A 5 -7.14 -14.33 -9.87
CA ALA A 5 -6.57 -14.62 -8.55
C ALA A 5 -5.05 -14.45 -8.54
N THR A 6 -4.38 -14.95 -9.58
CA THR A 6 -2.93 -14.80 -9.76
C THR A 6 -2.52 -13.33 -9.92
N GLN A 7 -3.25 -12.57 -10.73
CA GLN A 7 -3.02 -11.13 -10.89
C GLN A 7 -3.18 -10.36 -9.58
N VAL A 8 -4.20 -10.70 -8.78
CA VAL A 8 -4.43 -10.09 -7.45
C VAL A 8 -3.28 -10.42 -6.50
N GLN A 9 -2.77 -11.64 -6.51
CA GLN A 9 -1.63 -12.01 -5.68
C GLN A 9 -0.37 -11.20 -6.05
N VAL A 10 -0.01 -11.16 -7.33
CA VAL A 10 1.16 -10.38 -7.81
C VAL A 10 0.99 -8.89 -7.49
N LEU A 11 -0.23 -8.37 -7.58
CA LEU A 11 -0.55 -7.00 -7.22
C LEU A 11 -0.35 -6.73 -5.73
N LEU A 12 -0.74 -7.66 -4.85
CA LEU A 12 -0.54 -7.54 -3.41
C LEU A 12 0.94 -7.62 -3.01
N GLU A 13 1.71 -8.51 -3.64
CA GLU A 13 3.17 -8.60 -3.44
C GLU A 13 3.85 -7.28 -3.83
N GLN A 14 3.48 -6.72 -5.00
CA GLN A 14 3.95 -5.41 -5.43
C GLN A 14 3.51 -4.28 -4.48
N PHE A 15 2.30 -4.36 -3.94
CA PHE A 15 1.78 -3.38 -2.98
C PHE A 15 2.66 -3.30 -1.73
N PHE A 16 2.98 -4.44 -1.12
CA PHE A 16 3.85 -4.46 0.06
C PHE A 16 5.24 -3.89 -0.25
N TYR A 17 5.83 -4.29 -1.37
CA TYR A 17 7.12 -3.74 -1.81
C TYR A 17 7.08 -2.23 -2.00
N ASP A 18 6.11 -1.71 -2.73
CA ASP A 18 6.02 -0.27 -3.04
C ASP A 18 5.77 0.56 -1.78
N LEU A 19 4.95 0.07 -0.84
CA LEU A 19 4.73 0.75 0.44
C LEU A 19 6.04 0.92 1.21
N LEU A 20 6.86 -0.13 1.30
CA LEU A 20 8.16 -0.04 1.97
C LEU A 20 9.16 0.80 1.19
N GLN A 21 9.18 0.66 -0.14
CA GLN A 21 10.10 1.36 -1.02
C GLN A 21 9.92 2.88 -0.97
N GLU A 22 8.66 3.33 -0.97
CA GLU A 22 8.28 4.74 -0.90
C GLU A 22 8.20 5.28 0.54
N SER A 23 8.79 4.57 1.51
CA SER A 23 8.90 5.05 2.88
C SER A 23 9.65 6.39 2.96
N PRO A 24 9.27 7.31 3.87
CA PRO A 24 9.83 8.64 3.93
C PRO A 24 11.34 8.65 4.15
N ASN A 25 12.01 9.62 3.54
CA ASN A 25 13.40 9.95 3.86
C ASN A 25 13.49 10.73 5.18
N LYS A 26 14.67 10.68 5.78
CA LYS A 26 15.08 11.61 6.83
C LYS A 26 15.19 13.04 6.25
N LYS A 27 15.33 14.04 7.13
CA LYS A 27 15.22 15.47 6.78
C LYS A 27 16.02 15.87 5.54
N ALA A 28 17.24 15.35 5.39
CA ALA A 28 18.01 15.48 4.16
C ALA A 28 17.95 14.19 3.34
N ALA A 29 17.82 14.31 2.01
CA ALA A 29 17.83 13.15 1.11
C ALA A 29 19.12 12.31 1.23
N SER A 30 20.24 12.93 1.61
CA SER A 30 21.53 12.29 1.87
C SER A 30 21.54 11.40 3.12
N GLU A 31 20.60 11.56 4.04
CA GLU A 31 20.49 10.76 5.26
C GLU A 31 19.74 9.42 5.04
N GLY A 32 19.15 9.23 3.86
CA GLY A 32 18.44 8.02 3.46
C GLY A 32 17.05 7.87 4.07
N SER A 33 16.48 6.67 3.95
CA SER A 33 15.13 6.35 4.39
C SER A 33 15.02 6.13 5.90
N TRP A 34 13.84 6.38 6.48
CA TRP A 34 13.51 5.99 7.85
C TRP A 34 13.42 4.48 8.06
N THR A 35 13.26 3.69 6.99
CA THR A 35 13.25 2.23 7.13
C THR A 35 14.63 1.70 7.52
N ASN A 36 14.64 0.72 8.42
CA ASN A 36 15.84 -0.01 8.81
C ASN A 36 16.18 -1.15 7.84
N ILE A 37 15.34 -1.40 6.84
CA ILE A 37 15.59 -2.41 5.79
C ILE A 37 16.41 -1.77 4.65
N PRO A 38 17.64 -2.24 4.39
CA PRO A 38 18.47 -1.77 3.30
C PRO A 38 17.78 -1.93 1.94
N PRO A 39 17.97 -1.01 0.97
CA PRO A 39 17.30 -1.06 -0.34
C PRO A 39 17.37 -2.43 -1.04
N ARG A 40 18.55 -3.08 -1.00
CA ARG A 40 18.79 -4.38 -1.63
C ARG A 40 18.00 -5.55 -1.02
N GLN A 41 17.46 -5.39 0.19
CA GLN A 41 16.69 -6.43 0.90
C GLN A 41 15.18 -6.19 0.81
N ARG A 42 14.74 -5.02 0.35
CA ARG A 42 13.32 -4.64 0.37
C ARG A 42 12.44 -5.58 -0.44
N SER A 43 12.92 -6.10 -1.58
CA SER A 43 12.16 -7.06 -2.39
C SER A 43 11.91 -8.39 -1.68
N GLN A 44 12.74 -8.76 -0.72
CA GLN A 44 12.61 -10.00 0.06
C GLN A 44 11.85 -9.78 1.36
N GLU A 45 12.04 -8.62 2.00
CA GLU A 45 11.49 -8.33 3.33
C GLU A 45 10.09 -7.70 3.28
N ALA A 46 9.74 -7.00 2.18
CA ALA A 46 8.44 -6.35 2.02
C ALA A 46 7.32 -7.34 1.68
N THR A 47 7.01 -8.22 2.63
CA THR A 47 6.04 -9.31 2.49
C THR A 47 4.82 -9.06 3.35
N GLU A 48 3.73 -9.80 3.11
CA GLU A 48 2.54 -9.76 3.97
C GLU A 48 2.87 -9.98 5.45
N THR A 49 3.84 -10.85 5.75
CA THR A 49 4.30 -11.14 7.12
C THR A 49 4.80 -9.90 7.84
N LEU A 50 5.53 -9.01 7.15
CA LEU A 50 6.01 -7.75 7.71
C LEU A 50 4.84 -6.86 8.17
N TYR A 51 3.79 -6.78 7.35
CA TYR A 51 2.61 -5.95 7.62
C TYR A 51 1.60 -6.59 8.59
N ARG A 52 1.76 -7.88 8.89
CA ARG A 52 1.04 -8.61 9.96
C ARG A 52 1.77 -8.59 11.30
N SER A 53 2.99 -8.08 11.34
CA SER A 53 3.81 -7.97 12.55
C SER A 53 3.71 -6.58 13.18
N PHE A 54 3.72 -6.52 14.53
CA PHE A 54 3.82 -5.26 15.26
C PHE A 54 5.25 -4.70 15.31
N ALA A 55 6.26 -5.47 14.87
CA ALA A 55 7.64 -5.01 14.77
C ALA A 55 7.82 -4.13 13.52
N LEU A 56 7.69 -2.82 13.70
CA LEU A 56 7.77 -1.86 12.59
C LEU A 56 9.21 -1.75 12.03
N PRO A 57 9.40 -1.77 10.70
CA PRO A 57 10.71 -1.75 10.06
C PRO A 57 11.29 -0.34 9.92
N PHE A 58 11.26 0.46 11.00
CA PHE A 58 11.73 1.85 10.99
C PHE A 58 12.66 2.14 12.15
N PHE A 59 13.65 3.01 11.94
CA PHE A 59 14.51 3.51 13.02
C PHE A 59 13.71 4.31 14.06
N ALA A 60 12.66 5.00 13.61
CA ALA A 60 11.70 5.69 14.45
C ALA A 60 10.35 5.74 13.73
N ALA A 61 9.26 5.56 14.47
CA ALA A 61 7.91 5.65 13.94
C ALA A 61 6.99 6.34 14.94
N GLN A 62 6.06 7.15 14.44
CA GLN A 62 4.88 7.56 15.17
C GLN A 62 3.73 6.68 14.70
N TYR A 63 2.92 6.21 15.65
CA TYR A 63 1.74 5.41 15.34
C TYR A 63 0.51 5.98 16.04
N THR A 64 -0.65 5.67 15.49
CA THR A 64 -1.94 5.92 16.11
C THR A 64 -2.83 4.70 15.87
N PHE A 65 -3.69 4.40 16.82
CA PHE A 65 -4.77 3.44 16.59
C PHE A 65 -5.78 4.07 15.64
N CYS A 66 -6.19 3.32 14.62
CA CYS A 66 -7.21 3.72 13.67
C CYS A 66 -8.57 3.22 14.15
N THR A 67 -9.59 4.07 14.06
CA THR A 67 -10.98 3.60 14.10
C THR A 67 -11.28 2.78 12.83
N GLY A 68 -12.35 1.99 12.84
CA GLY A 68 -12.80 1.28 11.62
C GLY A 68 -12.99 2.23 10.43
N GLN A 69 -13.55 3.43 10.67
CA GLN A 69 -13.73 4.44 9.62
C GLN A 69 -12.39 4.95 9.06
N GLN A 70 -11.37 5.14 9.90
CA GLN A 70 -10.05 5.55 9.44
C GLN A 70 -9.35 4.42 8.66
N TRP A 71 -9.49 3.18 9.11
CA TRP A 71 -8.97 2.02 8.39
C TRP A 71 -9.59 1.90 6.98
N ASP A 72 -10.90 2.10 6.88
CA ASP A 72 -11.64 2.11 5.62
C ASP A 72 -11.19 3.26 4.71
N LEU A 73 -10.92 4.44 5.30
CA LEU A 73 -10.38 5.58 4.56
C LEU A 73 -9.00 5.26 3.98
N HIS A 74 -8.11 4.63 4.76
CA HIS A 74 -6.80 4.22 4.28
C HIS A 74 -6.91 3.19 3.15
N PHE A 75 -7.79 2.21 3.30
CA PHE A 75 -8.08 1.24 2.25
C PHE A 75 -8.54 1.93 0.95
N ASN A 76 -9.52 2.82 1.03
CA ASN A 76 -10.09 3.51 -0.14
C ASN A 76 -9.07 4.42 -0.85
N ARG A 77 -8.04 4.89 -0.15
CA ARG A 77 -6.96 5.68 -0.74
C ARG A 77 -5.93 4.80 -1.45
N LEU A 78 -5.61 3.63 -0.89
CA LEU A 78 -4.65 2.68 -1.46
C LEU A 78 -5.26 1.86 -2.61
N PHE A 79 -6.56 1.55 -2.53
CA PHE A 79 -7.32 0.76 -3.48
C PHE A 79 -8.65 1.45 -3.85
N PRO A 80 -8.59 2.58 -4.58
CA PRO A 80 -9.79 3.33 -4.93
C PRO A 80 -10.74 2.51 -5.81
N ALA A 81 -12.05 2.61 -5.54
CA ALA A 81 -13.09 1.94 -6.32
C ALA A 81 -13.29 2.53 -7.73
N GLN A 82 -12.78 3.75 -7.94
CA GLN A 82 -12.91 4.52 -9.16
C GLN A 82 -11.56 5.14 -9.50
N LEU A 83 -11.34 5.44 -10.78
CA LEU A 83 -10.12 6.09 -11.22
C LEU A 83 -10.04 7.50 -10.59
N PRO A 84 -8.94 7.82 -9.89
CA PRO A 84 -8.78 9.13 -9.29
C PRO A 84 -8.57 10.20 -10.39
N THR A 85 -9.13 11.39 -10.19
CA THR A 85 -8.90 12.52 -11.09
C THR A 85 -7.50 13.11 -10.97
N THR A 86 -6.87 12.95 -9.79
CA THR A 86 -5.51 13.38 -9.52
C THR A 86 -4.72 12.27 -8.82
N MET A 87 -3.48 12.06 -9.25
CA MET A 87 -2.55 11.17 -8.54
C MET A 87 -1.74 11.96 -7.52
N GLY A 88 -1.86 11.53 -6.26
CA GLY A 88 -1.06 12.03 -5.14
C GLY A 88 0.44 11.75 -5.29
N GLN A 89 1.24 12.43 -4.48
CA GLN A 89 2.67 12.19 -4.28
C GLN A 89 2.93 10.72 -3.90
N ASN A 90 4.03 10.18 -4.42
CA ASN A 90 4.51 8.80 -4.28
C ASN A 90 3.64 7.72 -4.93
N PHE A 91 2.32 7.91 -5.09
CA PHE A 91 1.48 6.99 -5.86
C PHE A 91 1.94 6.83 -7.31
N ARG A 92 2.43 7.91 -7.93
CA ARG A 92 3.00 7.89 -9.30
C ARG A 92 4.26 7.04 -9.45
N LYS A 93 4.91 6.67 -8.36
CA LYS A 93 6.10 5.80 -8.38
C LYS A 93 5.76 4.35 -8.07
N CYS A 94 4.57 4.11 -7.52
CA CYS A 94 4.12 2.79 -7.12
C CYS A 94 3.61 2.00 -8.32
N THR A 95 4.31 0.94 -8.70
CA THR A 95 3.90 0.03 -9.76
C THR A 95 2.57 -0.68 -9.43
N TYR A 96 2.33 -1.04 -8.16
CA TYR A 96 1.08 -1.68 -7.74
C TYR A 96 -0.12 -0.78 -8.05
N TYR A 97 0.04 0.53 -7.86
CA TYR A 97 -1.06 1.47 -8.00
C TYR A 97 -1.48 1.61 -9.45
N HIS A 98 -0.51 1.70 -10.38
CA HIS A 98 -0.81 1.68 -11.82
C HIS A 98 -1.50 0.38 -12.23
N LYS A 99 -0.96 -0.77 -11.81
CA LYS A 99 -1.57 -2.08 -12.08
C LYS A 99 -2.98 -2.20 -11.51
N TRP A 100 -3.23 -1.64 -10.33
CA TRP A 100 -4.56 -1.57 -9.73
C TRP A 100 -5.53 -0.76 -10.58
N LEU A 101 -5.13 0.44 -11.00
CA LEU A 101 -5.97 1.31 -11.83
C LEU A 101 -6.29 0.66 -13.18
N ASP A 102 -5.30 0.04 -13.82
CA ASP A 102 -5.48 -0.69 -15.08
C ASP A 102 -6.43 -1.89 -14.90
N LEU A 103 -6.27 -2.64 -13.81
CA LEU A 103 -7.15 -3.76 -13.46
C LEU A 103 -8.60 -3.29 -13.28
N ILE A 104 -8.86 -2.29 -12.43
CA ILE A 104 -10.24 -1.85 -12.20
C ILE A 104 -10.87 -1.18 -13.43
N ALA A 105 -10.07 -0.56 -14.30
CA ALA A 105 -10.53 0.04 -15.55
C ALA A 105 -10.97 -1.03 -16.58
N SER A 106 -10.27 -2.16 -16.63
CA SER A 106 -10.60 -3.28 -17.53
C SER A 106 -11.77 -4.14 -17.05
N LEU A 107 -12.09 -4.12 -15.75
CA LEU A 107 -13.17 -4.91 -15.16
C LEU A 107 -14.53 -4.21 -15.21
N GLY A 108 -15.57 -4.99 -15.52
CA GLY A 108 -16.97 -4.60 -15.30
C GLY A 108 -17.31 -4.46 -13.81
N VAL A 109 -18.40 -3.73 -13.50
CA VAL A 109 -18.79 -3.35 -12.12
C VAL A 109 -18.84 -4.53 -11.16
N GLN A 110 -19.46 -5.64 -11.56
CA GLN A 110 -19.59 -6.82 -10.69
C GLN A 110 -18.23 -7.47 -10.38
N SER A 111 -17.37 -7.62 -11.38
CA SER A 111 -16.02 -8.18 -11.19
C SER A 111 -15.14 -7.26 -10.37
N ARG A 112 -15.24 -5.94 -10.58
CA ARG A 112 -14.54 -4.93 -9.78
C ARG A 112 -14.91 -5.04 -8.30
N ASN A 113 -16.19 -5.14 -7.98
CA ASN A 113 -16.66 -5.30 -6.60
C ASN A 113 -16.12 -6.58 -5.95
N ARG A 114 -16.08 -7.69 -6.70
CA ARG A 114 -15.53 -8.97 -6.21
C ARG A 114 -14.03 -8.87 -5.92
N VAL A 115 -13.26 -8.30 -6.84
CA VAL A 115 -11.81 -8.11 -6.67
C VAL A 115 -11.52 -7.18 -5.50
N GLN A 116 -12.25 -6.06 -5.39
CA GLN A 116 -12.07 -5.12 -4.30
C GLN A 116 -12.43 -5.76 -2.94
N ALA A 117 -13.48 -6.57 -2.87
CA ALA A 117 -13.83 -7.32 -1.66
C ALA A 117 -12.74 -8.33 -1.27
N ALA A 118 -12.17 -9.06 -2.24
CA ALA A 118 -11.09 -10.01 -1.99
C ALA A 118 -9.82 -9.32 -1.46
N ILE A 119 -9.43 -8.20 -2.06
CA ILE A 119 -8.30 -7.38 -1.59
C ILE A 119 -8.61 -6.79 -0.21
N ARG A 120 -9.85 -6.35 0.05
CA ARG A 120 -10.26 -5.84 1.36
C ARG A 120 -10.12 -6.90 2.45
N GLN A 121 -10.51 -8.15 2.16
CA GLN A 121 -10.32 -9.26 3.11
C GLN A 121 -8.86 -9.44 3.47
N LYS A 122 -7.94 -9.40 2.49
CA LYS A 122 -6.49 -9.47 2.73
C LYS A 122 -5.98 -8.25 3.49
N PHE A 123 -6.37 -7.06 3.09
CA PHE A 123 -5.99 -5.81 3.74
C PHE A 123 -6.38 -5.78 5.23
N ASN A 124 -7.56 -6.30 5.58
CA ASN A 124 -8.02 -6.37 6.96
C ASN A 124 -7.25 -7.39 7.83
N THR A 125 -6.34 -8.18 7.26
CA THR A 125 -5.44 -9.03 8.04
C THR A 125 -4.17 -8.32 8.49
N LEU A 126 -3.87 -7.16 7.92
CA LEU A 126 -2.68 -6.37 8.24
C LEU A 126 -2.88 -5.68 9.59
N VAL A 127 -1.81 -5.53 10.36
CA VAL A 127 -1.85 -4.86 11.68
C VAL A 127 -1.40 -3.40 11.60
N TRP A 128 -0.71 -3.03 10.52
CA TRP A 128 -0.31 -1.65 10.28
C TRP A 128 -0.21 -1.35 8.79
N ILE A 129 -0.42 -0.08 8.44
CA ILE A 129 -0.23 0.50 7.12
C ILE A 129 0.31 1.92 7.27
N PRO A 130 0.85 2.52 6.20
CA PRO A 130 1.20 3.94 6.19
C PRO A 130 0.00 4.82 6.50
N PHE A 131 0.17 5.83 7.34
CA PHE A 131 -0.88 6.82 7.54
C PHE A 131 -1.03 7.68 6.28
N THR A 132 -1.96 7.29 5.40
CA THR A 132 -2.17 8.00 4.11
C THR A 132 -2.75 9.39 4.32
N GLY A 133 -2.33 10.34 3.52
CA GLY A 133 -2.98 11.63 3.31
C GLY A 133 -3.94 11.60 2.13
N SER A 134 -4.60 12.72 1.84
CA SER A 134 -5.38 12.87 0.61
C SER A 134 -4.50 12.85 -0.65
N ASP A 135 -3.25 13.26 -0.51
CA ASP A 135 -2.30 13.49 -1.61
C ASP A 135 -1.04 12.66 -1.49
N ARG A 136 -0.92 11.72 -0.54
CA ARG A 136 0.32 10.96 -0.30
C ARG A 136 0.09 9.65 0.42
N ILE A 137 0.95 8.66 0.16
CA ILE A 137 0.92 7.36 0.85
C ILE A 137 1.39 7.49 2.30
N TRP A 138 2.45 8.26 2.54
CA TRP A 138 3.05 8.44 3.85
C TRP A 138 2.89 9.89 4.31
N CYS A 139 2.13 10.11 5.37
CA CYS A 139 2.16 11.36 6.11
C CYS A 139 3.23 11.31 7.20
N THR A 140 4.17 12.24 7.14
CA THR A 140 5.08 12.56 8.23
C THR A 140 4.62 13.89 8.85
N ARG A 141 4.71 14.00 10.18
CA ARG A 141 4.52 15.24 10.92
C ARG A 141 5.89 15.85 11.24
#